data_AF-S4RJ02-F1
#
_entry.id   AF-S4RJ02-F1
#
_cell.length_a   1.000
_cell.length_b   1.000
_cell.length_c   1.000
_cell.angle_alpha   90.00
_cell.angle_beta   90.00
_cell.angle_gamma   90.00
#
_symmetry.space_group_name_H-M   'P 1'
#
loop_
_entity.id
_entity.type
_entity.pdbx_description
1 polymer ?
#
loop_
_entity_poly.entity_id
_entity_poly.type
_entity_poly.pdbx_seq_one_letter_code
_entity_poly.pdbx_strand_id
1 'polypeptide(L)'
;GKVGVMGGSKEYTGAPFYVGAASLRSGADIVHVFCPEEASIPIKSYSPELIVHPILTDEKETIKWLDACTSISIGSGLGRDPKLADTLAEIIEGVSKTNLSLICDADILWYMYKSNVKEQLNRAVMTPNVVEFQRMFEDIGEFDIDNLNNAIILKKGIVDLVSDGKGSLKRCGGQGDILSGILGTFVNYADNLKKSSEYSDLEENERKLLAVVSASSLNRMIAMNAYE
;
A
#
# COMPACT_ATOMS: atom_id res chain seq x y z
N GLY A 1 -12.11 2.62 9.50
CA GLY A 1 -11.51 3.31 8.34
C GLY A 1 -11.98 2.72 7.04
N LYS A 2 -12.03 3.51 5.96
CA LYS A 2 -12.33 3.04 4.60
C LYS A 2 -11.04 2.91 3.79
N VAL A 3 -10.67 1.69 3.42
CA VAL A 3 -9.39 1.39 2.75
C VAL A 3 -9.64 1.08 1.28
N GLY A 4 -8.94 1.78 0.40
CA GLY A 4 -8.86 1.45 -1.02
C GLY A 4 -7.71 0.48 -1.30
N VAL A 5 -7.92 -0.46 -2.21
CA VAL A 5 -6.90 -1.36 -2.74
C VAL A 5 -6.92 -1.24 -4.24
N MET A 6 -5.80 -0.89 -4.84
CA MET A 6 -5.64 -0.76 -6.27
C MET A 6 -4.62 -1.78 -6.75
N GLY A 7 -5.11 -2.75 -7.52
CA GLY A 7 -4.32 -3.92 -7.84
C GLY A 7 -5.06 -4.91 -8.72
N GLY A 8 -4.39 -6.03 -8.96
CA GLY A 8 -4.90 -7.09 -9.79
C GLY A 8 -4.60 -6.92 -11.27
N SER A 9 -4.48 -8.07 -11.92
CA SER A 9 -4.34 -8.22 -13.36
C SER A 9 -5.06 -9.50 -13.77
N LYS A 10 -5.03 -9.80 -15.07
CA LYS A 10 -5.51 -11.09 -15.60
C LYS A 10 -4.91 -12.30 -14.86
N GLU A 11 -3.63 -12.23 -14.51
CA GLU A 11 -2.91 -13.31 -13.82
C GLU A 11 -2.95 -13.17 -12.29
N TYR A 12 -2.84 -11.95 -11.76
CA TYR A 12 -2.57 -11.70 -10.34
C TYR A 12 -3.82 -11.27 -9.55
N THR A 13 -4.84 -12.12 -9.52
CA THR A 13 -6.11 -11.85 -8.80
C THR A 13 -6.00 -11.99 -7.28
N GLY A 14 -5.08 -12.82 -6.78
CA GLY A 14 -4.96 -13.10 -5.35
C GLY A 14 -4.31 -11.97 -4.54
N ALA A 15 -3.38 -11.22 -5.14
CA ALA A 15 -2.66 -10.15 -4.47
C ALA A 15 -3.59 -9.05 -3.91
N PRO A 16 -4.47 -8.41 -4.70
CA PRO A 16 -5.40 -7.40 -4.16
C PRO A 16 -6.40 -7.99 -3.15
N PHE A 17 -6.75 -9.28 -3.27
CA PHE A 17 -7.56 -9.96 -2.27
C PHE A 17 -6.84 -10.04 -0.92
N TYR A 18 -5.57 -10.42 -0.88
CA TYR A 18 -4.81 -10.49 0.38
C TYR A 18 -4.68 -9.12 1.05
N VAL A 19 -4.45 -8.06 0.29
CA VAL A 19 -4.44 -6.68 0.84
C VAL A 19 -5.80 -6.35 1.45
N GLY A 20 -6.89 -6.59 0.71
CA GLY A 20 -8.23 -6.25 1.17
C GLY A 20 -8.66 -7.08 2.40
N ALA A 21 -8.44 -8.38 2.36
CA ALA A 21 -8.73 -9.28 3.48
C ALA A 21 -7.90 -8.94 4.72
N ALA A 22 -6.61 -8.65 4.56
CA ALA A 22 -5.76 -8.22 5.67
C ALA A 22 -6.23 -6.88 6.27
N SER A 23 -6.68 -5.95 5.44
CA SER A 23 -7.25 -4.68 5.90
C SER A 23 -8.49 -4.90 6.77
N LEU A 24 -9.47 -5.68 6.29
CA LEU A 24 -10.67 -6.02 7.06
C LEU A 24 -10.31 -6.72 8.38
N ARG A 25 -9.42 -7.72 8.33
CA ARG A 25 -8.97 -8.47 9.52
C ARG A 25 -8.20 -7.60 10.52
N SER A 26 -7.60 -6.51 10.06
CA SER A 26 -6.88 -5.54 10.90
C SER A 26 -7.80 -4.44 11.47
N GLY A 27 -9.08 -4.44 11.09
CA GLY A 27 -10.10 -3.54 11.62
C GLY A 27 -10.60 -2.46 10.66
N ALA A 28 -10.29 -2.53 9.35
CA ALA A 28 -10.95 -1.65 8.39
C ALA A 28 -12.48 -1.91 8.38
N ASP A 29 -13.28 -0.84 8.31
CA ASP A 29 -14.75 -0.95 8.29
C ASP A 29 -15.25 -1.36 6.92
N ILE A 30 -14.63 -0.80 5.87
CA ILE A 30 -14.99 -1.00 4.48
C ILE A 30 -13.71 -1.08 3.66
N VAL A 31 -13.68 -2.02 2.73
CA VAL A 31 -12.61 -2.14 1.75
C VAL A 31 -13.17 -2.06 0.34
N HIS A 32 -12.63 -1.13 -0.44
CA HIS A 32 -12.87 -0.99 -1.86
C HIS A 32 -11.69 -1.58 -2.63
N VAL A 33 -11.95 -2.47 -3.59
CA VAL A 33 -10.92 -3.03 -4.46
C VAL A 33 -11.14 -2.52 -5.88
N PHE A 34 -10.21 -1.70 -6.39
CA PHE A 34 -10.17 -1.23 -7.76
C PHE A 34 -9.27 -2.15 -8.57
N CYS A 35 -9.85 -2.88 -9.51
CA CYS A 35 -9.13 -3.85 -10.34
C CYS A 35 -9.58 -3.79 -11.80
N PRO A 36 -8.85 -4.42 -12.73
CA PRO A 36 -9.33 -4.67 -14.08
C PRO A 36 -10.56 -5.57 -14.07
N GLU A 37 -11.35 -5.52 -15.15
CA GLU A 37 -12.58 -6.31 -15.27
C GLU A 37 -12.32 -7.82 -15.16
N GLU A 38 -11.23 -8.29 -15.74
CA GLU A 38 -10.80 -9.69 -15.75
C GLU A 38 -10.50 -10.22 -14.35
N ALA A 39 -10.05 -9.35 -13.44
CA ALA A 39 -9.74 -9.74 -12.08
C ALA A 39 -10.96 -9.73 -11.14
N SER A 40 -12.04 -9.07 -11.56
CA SER A 40 -13.16 -8.75 -10.68
C SER A 40 -13.96 -9.96 -10.21
N ILE A 41 -14.28 -10.90 -11.11
CA ILE A 41 -15.05 -12.10 -10.77
C ILE A 41 -14.28 -13.01 -9.80
N PRO A 42 -12.99 -13.35 -10.04
CA PRO A 42 -12.20 -14.09 -9.07
C PRO A 42 -12.17 -13.43 -7.69
N ILE A 43 -11.89 -12.13 -7.61
CA ILE A 43 -11.79 -11.41 -6.33
C ILE A 43 -13.13 -11.44 -5.58
N LYS A 44 -14.25 -11.15 -6.27
CA LYS A 44 -15.61 -11.22 -5.68
C LYS A 44 -15.96 -12.62 -5.17
N SER A 45 -15.40 -13.66 -5.79
CA SER A 45 -15.66 -15.05 -5.39
C SER A 45 -14.89 -15.45 -4.13
N TYR A 46 -13.82 -14.73 -3.76
CA TYR A 46 -13.04 -15.04 -2.56
C TYR A 46 -13.66 -14.50 -1.28
N SER A 47 -14.36 -13.37 -1.32
CA SER A 47 -15.08 -12.83 -0.17
C SER A 47 -16.25 -11.92 -0.56
N PRO A 48 -17.43 -12.07 0.07
CA PRO A 48 -18.55 -11.14 -0.11
C PRO A 48 -18.37 -9.81 0.64
N GLU A 49 -17.36 -9.67 1.50
CA GLU A 49 -17.13 -8.47 2.32
C GLU A 49 -16.42 -7.35 1.53
N LEU A 50 -15.71 -7.70 0.46
CA LEU A 50 -14.98 -6.75 -0.37
C LEU A 50 -15.93 -6.08 -1.38
N ILE A 51 -15.88 -4.75 -1.46
CA ILE A 51 -16.58 -3.99 -2.50
C ILE A 51 -15.65 -3.87 -3.70
N VAL A 52 -15.87 -4.70 -4.73
CA VAL A 52 -14.98 -4.81 -5.89
C VAL A 52 -15.49 -4.00 -7.08
N HIS A 53 -14.69 -3.03 -7.51
CA HIS A 53 -14.92 -2.09 -8.59
C HIS A 53 -14.05 -2.44 -9.81
N PRO A 54 -14.64 -2.96 -10.91
CA PRO A 54 -13.92 -3.33 -12.14
C PRO A 54 -13.62 -2.10 -13.02
N ILE A 55 -12.99 -1.08 -12.46
CA ILE A 55 -12.86 0.25 -13.10
C ILE A 55 -11.42 0.76 -13.17
N LEU A 56 -10.42 -0.08 -12.85
CA LEU A 56 -9.02 0.39 -12.78
C LEU A 56 -8.52 1.02 -14.08
N THR A 57 -9.03 0.57 -15.23
CA THR A 57 -8.68 1.09 -16.57
C THR A 57 -9.51 2.32 -16.98
N ASP A 58 -10.41 2.80 -16.12
CA ASP A 58 -11.14 4.06 -16.26
C ASP A 58 -10.67 5.00 -15.13
N GLU A 59 -9.66 5.81 -15.45
CA GLU A 59 -9.04 6.72 -14.49
C GLU A 59 -10.03 7.72 -13.91
N LYS A 60 -10.97 8.22 -14.73
CA LYS A 60 -11.95 9.22 -14.30
C LYS A 60 -12.93 8.64 -13.31
N GLU A 61 -13.43 7.43 -13.56
CA GLU A 61 -14.34 6.76 -12.64
C GLU A 61 -13.62 6.33 -11.36
N THR A 62 -12.39 5.82 -11.48
CA THR A 62 -11.56 5.47 -10.32
C THR A 62 -11.31 6.67 -9.42
N ILE A 63 -10.94 7.83 -9.99
CA ILE A 63 -10.67 9.06 -9.24
C ILE A 63 -11.90 9.51 -8.44
N LYS A 64 -13.12 9.38 -8.96
CA LYS A 64 -14.34 9.75 -8.22
C LYS A 64 -14.54 8.94 -6.93
N TRP A 65 -14.07 7.69 -6.91
CA TRP A 65 -14.19 6.82 -5.75
C TRP A 65 -13.10 7.06 -4.71
N LEU A 66 -12.05 7.82 -5.03
CA LEU A 66 -10.98 8.14 -4.08
C LEU A 66 -11.52 8.87 -2.85
N ASP A 67 -12.50 9.77 -3.01
CA ASP A 67 -13.14 10.49 -1.88
C ASP A 67 -13.90 9.57 -0.91
N ALA A 68 -14.28 8.37 -1.36
CA ALA A 68 -14.90 7.38 -0.49
C ALA A 68 -13.87 6.66 0.41
N CYS A 69 -12.58 6.77 0.09
CA CYS A 69 -11.50 6.15 0.83
C CYS A 69 -10.90 7.13 1.85
N THR A 70 -10.09 6.60 2.75
CA THR A 70 -9.30 7.38 3.71
C THR A 70 -7.82 7.03 3.68
N SER A 71 -7.52 5.83 3.20
CA SER A 71 -6.19 5.40 2.76
C SER A 71 -6.33 4.54 1.51
N ILE A 72 -5.28 4.42 0.73
CA ILE A 72 -5.25 3.57 -0.46
C ILE A 72 -3.90 2.85 -0.60
N SER A 73 -3.96 1.53 -0.80
CA SER A 73 -2.81 0.70 -1.14
C SER A 73 -2.78 0.47 -2.64
N ILE A 74 -1.68 0.81 -3.30
CA ILE A 74 -1.51 0.64 -4.74
C ILE A 74 -0.34 -0.30 -5.02
N GLY A 75 -0.53 -1.22 -5.97
CA GLY A 75 0.57 -1.95 -6.61
C GLY A 75 0.49 -3.47 -6.54
N SER A 76 -0.30 -4.03 -5.63
CA SER A 76 -0.47 -5.48 -5.45
C SER A 76 -1.07 -6.14 -6.69
N GLY A 77 -0.23 -6.82 -7.48
CA GLY A 77 -0.64 -7.58 -8.65
C GLY A 77 -1.04 -6.74 -9.86
N LEU A 78 -0.58 -5.48 -9.98
CA LEU A 78 -0.83 -4.67 -11.19
C LEU A 78 -0.16 -5.28 -12.44
N GLY A 79 0.94 -6.01 -12.25
CA GLY A 79 1.80 -6.40 -13.37
C GLY A 79 2.56 -5.20 -13.92
N ARG A 80 3.08 -5.33 -15.14
CA ARG A 80 3.94 -4.32 -15.77
C ARG A 80 3.52 -4.03 -17.21
N ASP A 81 2.22 -4.01 -17.46
CA ASP A 81 1.68 -3.62 -18.76
C ASP A 81 1.99 -2.13 -19.02
N PRO A 82 2.71 -1.77 -20.09
CA PRO A 82 2.94 -0.38 -20.46
C PRO A 82 1.65 0.42 -20.63
N LYS A 83 0.54 -0.21 -21.04
CA LYS A 83 -0.75 0.47 -21.23
C LYS A 83 -1.35 1.01 -19.94
N LEU A 84 -1.00 0.41 -18.80
CA LEU A 84 -1.50 0.81 -17.50
C LEU A 84 -0.69 2.00 -16.93
N ALA A 85 0.48 2.31 -17.49
CA ALA A 85 1.36 3.35 -16.98
C ALA A 85 0.69 4.74 -16.97
N ASP A 86 0.04 5.11 -18.08
CA ASP A 86 -0.61 6.42 -18.23
C ASP A 86 -1.81 6.54 -17.28
N THR A 87 -2.66 5.51 -17.22
CA THR A 87 -3.79 5.44 -16.29
C THR A 87 -3.33 5.57 -14.82
N LEU A 88 -2.26 4.87 -14.42
CA LEU A 88 -1.73 4.96 -13.06
C LEU A 88 -1.14 6.35 -12.76
N ALA A 89 -0.50 6.99 -13.73
CA ALA A 89 0.03 8.34 -13.56
C ALA A 89 -1.11 9.34 -13.29
N GLU A 90 -2.21 9.27 -14.06
CA GLU A 90 -3.38 10.13 -13.85
C GLU A 90 -4.06 9.86 -12.50
N ILE A 91 -4.18 8.59 -12.10
CA ILE A 91 -4.72 8.22 -10.78
C ILE A 91 -3.82 8.74 -9.66
N ILE A 92 -2.50 8.57 -9.76
CA ILE A 92 -1.53 9.07 -8.76
C ILE A 92 -1.65 10.59 -8.64
N GLU A 93 -1.73 11.30 -9.76
CA GLU A 93 -1.97 12.74 -9.76
C GLU A 93 -3.30 13.08 -9.07
N GLY A 94 -4.36 12.32 -9.34
CA GLY A 94 -5.63 12.42 -8.63
C GLY A 94 -5.49 12.23 -7.11
N VAL A 95 -4.78 11.19 -6.67
CA VAL A 95 -4.50 10.92 -5.25
C VAL A 95 -3.74 12.08 -4.61
N SER A 96 -2.75 12.67 -5.29
CA SER A 96 -1.98 13.81 -4.78
C SER A 96 -2.81 15.05 -4.47
N LYS A 97 -4.01 15.16 -5.07
CA LYS A 97 -4.97 16.26 -4.85
C LYS A 97 -5.91 16.00 -3.67
N THR A 98 -5.81 14.82 -3.04
CA THR A 98 -6.63 14.41 -1.89
C THR A 98 -5.82 14.39 -0.59
N ASN A 99 -6.49 14.19 0.54
CA ASN A 99 -5.83 13.91 1.82
C ASN A 99 -5.68 12.41 2.10
N LEU A 100 -5.79 11.56 1.07
CA LEU A 100 -5.64 10.12 1.24
C LEU A 100 -4.21 9.77 1.63
N SER A 101 -4.08 8.93 2.65
CA SER A 101 -2.80 8.29 2.91
C SER A 101 -2.53 7.21 1.87
N LEU A 102 -1.39 7.32 1.20
CA LEU A 102 -0.99 6.44 0.11
C LEU A 102 0.02 5.40 0.61
N ILE A 103 -0.26 4.13 0.32
CA ILE A 103 0.65 3.00 0.55
C ILE A 103 1.05 2.45 -0.82
N CYS A 104 2.35 2.35 -1.06
CA CYS A 104 2.92 1.90 -2.32
C CYS A 104 3.71 0.61 -2.11
N ASP A 105 3.25 -0.50 -2.72
CA ASP A 105 3.92 -1.80 -2.67
C ASP A 105 4.08 -2.42 -4.07
N ALA A 106 5.06 -3.31 -4.22
CA ALA A 106 5.23 -4.13 -5.42
C ALA A 106 5.32 -3.32 -6.74
N ASP A 107 4.44 -3.58 -7.72
CA ASP A 107 4.63 -3.10 -9.10
C ASP A 107 4.51 -1.57 -9.22
N ILE A 108 3.78 -0.88 -8.33
CA ILE A 108 3.72 0.59 -8.37
C ILE A 108 5.10 1.21 -8.17
N LEU A 109 5.95 0.60 -7.34
CA LEU A 109 7.32 1.04 -7.09
C LEU A 109 8.17 0.95 -8.37
N TRP A 110 7.92 -0.06 -9.20
CA TRP A 110 8.56 -0.18 -10.51
C TRP A 110 8.08 0.90 -11.48
N TYR A 111 6.77 1.16 -11.54
CA TYR A 111 6.23 2.24 -12.38
C TYR A 111 6.83 3.58 -11.96
N MET A 112 6.80 3.91 -10.67
CA MET A 112 7.38 5.14 -10.14
C MET A 112 8.86 5.31 -10.47
N TYR A 113 9.64 4.22 -10.39
CA TYR A 113 11.03 4.22 -10.81
C TYR A 113 11.19 4.56 -12.30
N LYS A 114 10.32 4.05 -13.17
CA LYS A 114 10.39 4.24 -14.62
C LYS A 114 9.86 5.58 -15.11
N SER A 115 8.79 6.09 -14.51
CA SER A 115 8.14 7.33 -14.93
C SER A 115 8.69 8.58 -14.23
N ASN A 116 9.67 8.43 -13.33
CA ASN A 116 10.23 9.51 -12.51
C ASN A 116 9.18 10.29 -11.71
N VAL A 117 8.06 9.64 -11.36
CA VAL A 117 6.92 10.20 -10.61
C VAL A 117 7.23 10.38 -9.11
N LYS A 118 8.51 10.33 -8.73
CA LYS A 118 8.96 10.38 -7.33
C LYS A 118 8.52 11.66 -6.62
N GLU A 119 8.41 12.77 -7.35
CA GLU A 119 8.02 14.08 -6.84
C GLU A 119 6.52 14.18 -6.48
N GLN A 120 5.68 13.27 -6.97
CA GLN A 120 4.22 13.40 -6.85
C GLN A 120 3.64 12.78 -5.57
N LEU A 121 4.46 12.10 -4.75
CA LEU A 121 3.99 11.33 -3.61
C LEU A 121 4.50 11.85 -2.27
N ASN A 122 4.20 13.12 -2.00
CA ASN A 122 4.29 13.67 -0.65
C ASN A 122 3.41 12.82 0.29
N ARG A 123 3.94 12.41 1.45
CA ARG A 123 3.23 11.66 2.51
C ARG A 123 2.89 10.19 2.21
N ALA A 124 3.58 9.55 1.26
CA ALA A 124 3.39 8.13 0.99
C ALA A 124 4.17 7.22 1.96
N VAL A 125 3.64 6.03 2.23
CA VAL A 125 4.35 4.91 2.86
C VAL A 125 4.76 3.94 1.76
N MET A 126 6.05 3.72 1.58
CA MET A 126 6.58 2.81 0.56
C MET A 126 7.15 1.56 1.22
N THR A 127 6.89 0.39 0.65
CA THR A 127 7.32 -0.90 1.21
C THR A 127 8.26 -1.67 0.27
N PRO A 128 9.39 -1.10 -0.18
CA PRO A 128 10.28 -1.79 -1.10
C PRO A 128 10.94 -3.01 -0.45
N ASN A 129 11.04 -4.10 -1.21
CA ASN A 129 11.98 -5.17 -0.90
C ASN A 129 13.43 -4.76 -1.20
N VAL A 130 14.40 -5.61 -0.87
CA VAL A 130 15.84 -5.31 -1.07
C VAL A 130 16.16 -4.91 -2.52
N VAL A 131 15.60 -5.60 -3.51
CA VAL A 131 15.86 -5.33 -4.93
C VAL A 131 15.16 -4.06 -5.41
N GLU A 132 13.92 -3.84 -4.99
CA GLU A 132 13.16 -2.61 -5.27
C GLU A 132 13.87 -1.40 -4.65
N PHE A 133 14.34 -1.54 -3.42
CA PHE A 133 15.07 -0.48 -2.72
C PHE A 133 16.36 -0.12 -3.46
N GLN A 134 17.16 -1.12 -3.85
CA GLN A 134 18.39 -0.91 -4.61
C GLN A 134 18.12 -0.13 -5.92
N ARG A 135 17.13 -0.57 -6.70
CA ARG A 135 16.77 0.10 -7.95
C ARG A 135 16.28 1.53 -7.74
N MET A 136 15.46 1.75 -6.72
CA MET A 136 14.84 3.05 -6.49
C MET A 136 15.78 4.07 -5.86
N PHE A 137 16.75 3.61 -5.04
CA PHE A 137 17.52 4.47 -4.14
C PHE A 137 19.04 4.34 -4.28
N GLU A 138 19.59 3.21 -4.73
CA GLU A 138 21.06 2.99 -4.79
C GLU A 138 21.62 3.18 -6.21
N ASP A 139 20.88 2.80 -7.26
CA ASP A 139 21.31 2.93 -8.66
C ASP A 139 21.45 4.38 -9.16
N ILE A 140 21.03 5.38 -8.37
CA ILE A 140 20.86 6.79 -8.81
C ILE A 140 21.97 7.73 -8.28
N GLY A 141 23.04 7.17 -7.71
CA GLY A 141 24.31 7.89 -7.53
C GLY A 141 24.38 8.93 -6.40
N GLU A 142 23.28 9.52 -5.96
CA GLU A 142 23.19 10.32 -4.73
C GLU A 142 21.70 10.48 -4.41
N PHE A 143 21.20 9.62 -3.53
CA PHE A 143 19.82 9.74 -3.07
C PHE A 143 19.80 10.70 -1.89
N ASP A 144 19.39 11.92 -2.17
CA ASP A 144 19.16 12.89 -1.11
C ASP A 144 17.90 12.49 -0.33
N ILE A 145 18.11 11.94 0.86
CA ILE A 145 17.02 11.58 1.79
C ILE A 145 16.13 12.80 2.06
N ASP A 146 16.69 14.01 1.96
CA ASP A 146 15.95 15.27 2.14
C ASP A 146 14.92 15.52 1.02
N ASN A 147 15.12 14.95 -0.18
CA ASN A 147 14.19 15.05 -1.31
C ASN A 147 12.99 14.07 -1.25
N LEU A 148 12.87 13.24 -0.20
CA LEU A 148 11.73 12.35 -0.02
C LEU A 148 10.44 13.04 0.44
N ASN A 149 10.45 14.36 0.65
CA ASN A 149 9.27 15.18 0.99
C ASN A 149 8.31 14.50 2.00
N ASN A 150 8.85 13.96 3.10
CA ASN A 150 8.11 13.27 4.17
C ASN A 150 7.51 11.89 3.80
N ALA A 151 8.01 11.20 2.77
CA ALA A 151 7.68 9.79 2.56
C ALA A 151 8.32 8.89 3.63
N ILE A 152 7.60 7.86 4.07
CA ILE A 152 8.10 6.86 5.02
C ILE A 152 8.46 5.59 4.25
N ILE A 153 9.69 5.13 4.35
CA ILE A 153 10.17 3.93 3.64
C ILE A 153 10.36 2.78 4.63
N LEU A 154 9.58 1.72 4.45
CA LEU A 154 9.75 0.44 5.12
C LEU A 154 10.55 -0.50 4.22
N LYS A 155 11.88 -0.51 4.37
CA LYS A 155 12.76 -1.45 3.66
C LYS A 155 12.55 -2.87 4.22
N LYS A 156 11.89 -3.73 3.43
CA LYS A 156 11.59 -5.13 3.80
C LYS A 156 12.85 -5.98 3.75
N GLY A 157 13.12 -6.76 4.80
CA GLY A 157 14.34 -7.57 4.93
C GLY A 157 14.24 -8.73 5.92
N ILE A 158 15.38 -9.34 6.27
CA ILE A 158 15.46 -10.31 7.38
C ILE A 158 15.03 -9.62 8.69
N VAL A 159 15.54 -8.40 8.87
CA VAL A 159 15.04 -7.38 9.80
C VAL A 159 14.48 -6.26 8.92
N ASP A 160 13.33 -5.71 9.28
CA ASP A 160 12.84 -4.50 8.60
C ASP A 160 13.56 -3.33 9.23
N LEU A 161 14.03 -2.36 8.44
CA LEU A 161 14.85 -1.26 8.97
C LEU A 161 14.10 -0.37 9.99
N VAL A 162 12.80 -0.59 10.15
CA VAL A 162 11.88 0.11 11.05
C VAL A 162 11.41 -0.78 12.23
N SER A 163 11.69 -2.09 12.24
CA SER A 163 11.21 -3.02 13.27
C SER A 163 12.13 -4.23 13.46
N ASP A 164 12.43 -4.57 14.73
CA ASP A 164 13.26 -5.69 15.17
C ASP A 164 12.50 -7.03 15.32
N GLY A 165 11.22 -7.08 14.90
CA GLY A 165 10.36 -8.25 15.07
C GLY A 165 10.96 -9.53 14.47
N LYS A 166 10.97 -10.63 15.24
CA LYS A 166 11.30 -11.97 14.74
C LYS A 166 10.26 -12.40 13.70
N GLY A 167 10.66 -12.50 12.43
CA GLY A 167 9.83 -13.00 11.33
C GLY A 167 9.98 -14.50 11.09
N SER A 168 9.18 -15.08 10.19
CA SER A 168 9.23 -16.50 9.85
C SER A 168 10.42 -16.89 8.95
N LEU A 169 10.88 -18.14 9.05
CA LEU A 169 11.87 -18.71 8.14
C LEU A 169 11.29 -19.08 6.76
N LYS A 170 9.96 -19.22 6.65
CA LYS A 170 9.24 -19.47 5.40
C LYS A 170 8.83 -18.17 4.73
N ARG A 171 9.10 -18.05 3.43
CA ARG A 171 8.64 -16.94 2.58
C ARG A 171 7.46 -17.41 1.73
N CYS A 172 6.25 -17.12 2.17
CA CYS A 172 5.05 -17.35 1.38
C CYS A 172 4.83 -16.19 0.41
N GLY A 173 4.34 -16.48 -0.81
CA GLY A 173 3.76 -15.44 -1.66
C GLY A 173 2.57 -14.78 -0.93
N GLY A 174 2.45 -13.45 -1.04
CA GLY A 174 1.37 -12.68 -0.40
C GLY A 174 1.71 -12.04 0.96
N GLN A 175 2.88 -12.31 1.56
CA GLN A 175 3.27 -11.66 2.82
C GLN A 175 3.40 -10.13 2.71
N GLY A 176 3.83 -9.62 1.54
CA GLY A 176 3.86 -8.18 1.25
C GLY A 176 2.46 -7.59 1.14
N ASP A 177 1.54 -8.32 0.50
CA ASP A 177 0.14 -7.90 0.36
C ASP A 177 -0.57 -7.80 1.71
N ILE A 178 -0.32 -8.77 2.61
CA ILE A 178 -0.83 -8.73 3.98
C ILE A 178 -0.31 -7.49 4.72
N LEU A 179 1.00 -7.22 4.65
CA LEU A 179 1.60 -6.03 5.23
C LEU A 179 0.97 -4.74 4.68
N SER A 180 0.76 -4.66 3.36
CA SER A 180 0.15 -3.49 2.73
C SER A 180 -1.28 -3.24 3.22
N GLY A 181 -2.06 -4.31 3.44
CA GLY A 181 -3.40 -4.20 4.00
C GLY A 181 -3.43 -3.74 5.45
N ILE A 182 -2.54 -4.30 6.29
CA ILE A 182 -2.38 -3.85 7.69
C ILE A 182 -1.98 -2.37 7.71
N LEU A 183 -1.01 -1.96 6.88
CA LEU A 183 -0.57 -0.57 6.74
C LEU A 183 -1.71 0.36 6.33
N GLY A 184 -2.51 -0.01 5.33
CA GLY A 184 -3.67 0.75 4.92
C GLY A 184 -4.61 1.07 6.07
N THR A 185 -4.81 0.11 6.98
CA THR A 185 -5.66 0.26 8.16
C THR A 185 -4.99 1.10 9.26
N PHE A 186 -3.73 0.81 9.58
CA PHE A 186 -3.05 1.47 10.70
C PHE A 186 -2.70 2.91 10.39
N VAL A 187 -2.28 3.22 9.16
CA VAL A 187 -2.04 4.60 8.72
C VAL A 187 -3.35 5.39 8.75
N ASN A 188 -4.47 4.76 8.37
CA ASN A 188 -5.78 5.39 8.52
C ASN A 188 -6.12 5.74 9.97
N TYR A 189 -5.83 4.85 10.92
CA TYR A 189 -6.00 5.15 12.34
C TYR A 189 -5.10 6.30 12.77
N ALA A 190 -3.82 6.30 12.37
CA ALA A 190 -2.88 7.38 12.65
C ALA A 190 -3.38 8.75 12.17
N ASP A 191 -4.00 8.82 10.99
CA ASP A 191 -4.58 10.06 10.47
C ASP A 191 -5.81 10.52 11.25
N ASN A 192 -6.64 9.58 11.73
CA ASN A 192 -7.81 9.91 12.52
C ASN A 192 -7.49 10.26 13.97
N LEU A 193 -6.35 9.80 14.52
CA LEU A 193 -5.87 10.20 15.84
C LEU A 193 -5.62 11.71 15.95
N LYS A 194 -5.39 12.42 14.83
CA LYS A 194 -5.35 13.90 14.80
C LYS A 194 -6.60 14.56 15.39
N LYS A 195 -7.75 13.88 15.37
CA LYS A 195 -9.02 14.38 15.90
C LYS A 195 -9.16 14.13 17.42
N SER A 196 -8.27 13.35 18.02
CA SER A 196 -8.27 13.07 19.45
C SER A 196 -7.40 14.09 20.19
N SER A 197 -7.94 14.66 21.27
CA SER A 197 -7.21 15.57 22.17
C SER A 197 -6.12 14.86 22.99
N GLU A 198 -6.13 13.54 23.07
CA GLU A 198 -5.21 12.74 23.88
C GLU A 198 -3.86 12.51 23.19
N TYR A 199 -3.79 12.69 21.86
CA TYR A 199 -2.60 12.44 21.04
C TYR A 199 -2.23 13.65 20.16
N SER A 200 -2.60 14.85 20.61
CA SER A 200 -2.30 16.11 19.92
C SER A 200 -0.81 16.44 19.86
N ASP A 201 -0.04 15.88 20.79
CA ASP A 201 1.39 16.22 20.97
C ASP A 201 2.30 15.51 19.98
N LEU A 202 1.80 14.51 19.26
CA LEU A 202 2.56 13.80 18.23
C LEU A 202 2.45 14.51 16.87
N GLU A 203 3.56 14.61 16.15
CA GLU A 203 3.56 15.09 14.77
C GLU A 203 2.93 14.07 13.81
N GLU A 204 2.52 14.49 12.62
CA GLU A 204 1.95 13.59 11.61
C GLU A 204 2.88 12.42 11.27
N ASN A 205 4.16 12.70 11.05
CA ASN A 205 5.14 11.70 10.69
C ASN A 205 5.39 10.70 11.83
N GLU A 206 5.35 11.14 13.09
CA GLU A 206 5.54 10.25 14.25
C GLU A 206 4.38 9.27 14.38
N ARG A 207 3.13 9.74 14.24
CA ARG A 207 1.95 8.86 14.24
C ARG A 207 2.00 7.83 13.12
N LYS A 208 2.36 8.27 11.90
CA LYS A 208 2.49 7.36 10.75
C LYS A 208 3.64 6.37 10.93
N LEU A 209 4.77 6.80 11.50
CA LEU A 209 5.89 5.91 11.80
C LEU A 209 5.47 4.81 12.80
N LEU A 210 4.74 5.17 13.87
CA LEU A 210 4.20 4.19 14.81
C LEU A 210 3.26 3.19 14.12
N ALA A 211 2.41 3.65 13.21
CA ALA A 211 1.57 2.76 12.40
C ALA A 211 2.41 1.79 11.55
N VAL A 212 3.49 2.28 10.93
CA VAL A 212 4.38 1.45 10.11
C VAL A 212 5.13 0.40 10.94
N VAL A 213 5.71 0.79 12.07
CA VAL A 213 6.38 -0.13 13.01
C VAL A 213 5.40 -1.21 13.47
N SER A 214 4.21 -0.79 13.90
CA SER A 214 3.18 -1.69 14.43
C SER A 214 2.69 -2.69 13.36
N ALA A 215 2.50 -2.22 12.12
CA ALA A 215 2.09 -3.07 11.01
C ALA A 215 3.16 -4.10 10.64
N SER A 216 4.43 -3.68 10.58
CA SER A 216 5.57 -4.58 10.33
C SER A 216 5.69 -5.65 11.43
N SER A 217 5.61 -5.25 12.69
CA SER A 217 5.68 -6.17 13.83
C SER A 217 4.52 -7.17 13.82
N LEU A 218 3.29 -6.70 13.59
CA LEU A 218 2.12 -7.58 13.49
C LEU A 218 2.24 -8.56 12.33
N ASN A 219 2.65 -8.11 11.15
CA ASN A 219 2.85 -8.99 9.99
C ASN A 219 3.88 -10.09 10.27
N ARG A 220 4.98 -9.74 10.93
CA ARG A 220 6.04 -10.70 11.34
C ARG A 220 5.53 -11.71 12.36
N MET A 221 4.77 -11.27 13.36
CA MET A 221 4.13 -12.14 14.34
C MET A 221 3.14 -13.11 13.68
N ILE A 222 2.29 -12.62 12.76
CA ILE A 222 1.36 -13.46 12.01
C ILE A 222 2.13 -14.53 11.22
N ALA A 223 3.19 -14.13 10.52
CA ALA A 223 4.00 -15.05 9.74
C ALA A 223 4.69 -16.11 10.61
N MET A 224 5.21 -15.72 11.78
CA MET A 224 5.81 -16.65 12.74
C MET A 224 4.78 -17.65 13.27
N ASN A 225 3.64 -17.16 13.78
CA ASN A 225 2.59 -18.00 14.37
C ASN A 225 1.97 -18.96 13.35
N ALA A 226 1.94 -18.60 12.06
CA ALA A 226 1.47 -19.49 11.00
C ALA A 226 2.53 -20.51 10.54
N TYR A 227 3.79 -20.30 10.91
CA TYR A 227 4.90 -21.20 10.59
C TYR A 227 5.10 -22.28 11.66
N GLU A 228 4.92 -21.93 12.93
CA GLU A 228 4.90 -22.84 14.08
C GLU A 228 3.72 -23.82 14.03
#